data_AF-A0A966FXX8-F1
#
_entry.id   AF-A0A966FXX8-F1
#
_cell.length_a   1.000
_cell.length_b   1.000
_cell.length_c   1.000
_cell.angle_alpha   90.00
_cell.angle_beta   90.00
_cell.angle_gamma   90.00
#
_symmetry.space_group_name_H-M   'P 1'
#
loop_
_entity.id
_entity.type
_entity.pdbx_description
1 polymer ?
#
loop_
_entity_poly.entity_id
_entity_poly.type
_entity_poly.pdbx_seq_one_letter_code
_entity_poly.pdbx_strand_id
1 'polypeptide(L)'
;MIKAQSLPMSRIPSRKSSFISQIFFTVIFYITLFLYMYPSYINAGVAQNERGQVFLSGISIIVLIVAGGTAFFFDEEFRRLLSGKIAIIYGAVVFIYLLIGWRVYGNSLDIIKGDILVLQSPILGLAMFRLIVKSCYPKLQLLVLIIAATFLVYYSMSQAGVRLHLAAAGIEDRSIDLIGFPWSALLMIPSGIAIGILSRSGWIWAISIWGSILVHVYSVSFLAATRSSTLAILAVVASAILSLSYRVDNGVITNQLSFLRLRRLIPIFFLLCTLLFFAIFSDFIFNLISFLENSLLFGRFFGDGSAQQSSEARIQEATEMIESLQGIDWLLGRGIGANFRSFMAPQAPWPHIGILTFLLKGGLVLFIPCVYVLYIKFPRLFIKAVLKPKTLEPRKRTAILTVLPGVFGWATLLLLSGGYSSSDFFGVGFGLGAYLHIRKYGLNL
;
A
#
# COMPACT_ATOMS: atom_id res chain seq x y z
N MET A 1 -49.66 -7.06 14.68
CA MET A 1 -49.00 -8.28 14.13
C MET A 1 -49.20 -8.31 12.63
N ILE A 2 -48.20 -7.89 11.85
CA ILE A 2 -48.22 -7.97 10.38
C ILE A 2 -46.99 -8.78 9.97
N LYS A 3 -47.23 -9.97 9.42
CA LYS A 3 -46.23 -10.86 8.82
C LYS A 3 -45.62 -10.14 7.62
N ALA A 4 -44.34 -9.75 7.71
CA ALA A 4 -43.56 -9.37 6.55
C ALA A 4 -43.26 -10.65 5.74
N GLN A 5 -43.94 -10.80 4.61
CA GLN A 5 -43.64 -11.83 3.62
C GLN A 5 -42.22 -11.61 3.07
N SER A 6 -41.37 -12.61 3.23
CA SER A 6 -40.05 -12.69 2.63
C SER A 6 -40.18 -12.73 1.11
N LEU A 7 -39.69 -11.68 0.43
CA LEU A 7 -39.51 -11.68 -1.02
C LEU A 7 -38.54 -12.81 -1.42
N PRO A 8 -38.82 -13.54 -2.51
CA PRO A 8 -38.01 -14.67 -2.93
C PRO A 8 -36.64 -14.20 -3.41
N MET A 9 -35.60 -14.88 -2.89
CA MET A 9 -34.24 -14.82 -3.42
C MET A 9 -34.27 -15.14 -4.92
N SER A 10 -34.05 -14.13 -5.76
CA SER A 10 -33.63 -14.36 -7.14
C SER A 10 -32.25 -15.00 -7.09
N ARG A 11 -32.22 -16.33 -7.18
CA ARG A 11 -31.01 -17.11 -7.47
C ARG A 11 -30.52 -16.70 -8.85
N ILE A 12 -29.59 -15.74 -8.90
CA ILE A 12 -28.74 -15.56 -10.08
C ILE A 12 -27.76 -16.73 -10.06
N PRO A 13 -27.69 -17.57 -11.12
CA PRO A 13 -26.74 -18.67 -11.15
C PRO A 13 -25.33 -18.10 -11.30
N SER A 14 -24.58 -18.03 -10.20
CA SER A 14 -23.14 -17.87 -10.31
C SER A 14 -22.62 -19.17 -10.93
N ARG A 15 -22.21 -19.15 -12.20
CA ARG A 15 -21.38 -20.22 -12.78
C ARG A 15 -20.22 -20.43 -11.79
N LYS A 16 -20.24 -21.54 -11.04
CA LYS A 16 -19.08 -21.96 -10.25
C LYS A 16 -17.93 -22.04 -11.24
N SER A 17 -16.86 -21.28 -10.98
CA SER A 17 -15.62 -21.39 -11.73
C SER A 17 -15.24 -22.87 -11.77
N SER A 18 -14.93 -23.41 -12.95
CA SER A 18 -14.39 -24.76 -13.01
C SER A 18 -13.07 -24.80 -12.24
N PHE A 19 -12.76 -25.95 -11.64
CA PHE A 19 -11.50 -26.15 -10.92
C PHE A 19 -10.28 -25.85 -11.80
N ILE A 20 -10.35 -26.21 -13.09
CA ILE A 20 -9.34 -25.91 -14.10
C ILE A 20 -9.13 -24.39 -14.24
N SER A 21 -10.20 -23.60 -14.26
CA SER A 21 -10.10 -22.14 -14.31
C SER A 21 -9.45 -21.58 -13.04
N GLN A 22 -9.72 -22.15 -11.86
CA GLN A 22 -9.09 -21.71 -10.62
C GLN A 22 -7.59 -22.02 -10.58
N ILE A 23 -7.18 -23.18 -11.11
CA ILE A 23 -5.76 -23.52 -11.27
C ILE A 23 -5.09 -22.51 -12.21
N PHE A 24 -5.71 -22.22 -13.35
CA PHE A 24 -5.20 -21.24 -14.30
C PHE A 24 -4.98 -19.86 -13.64
N PHE A 25 -5.97 -19.33 -12.92
CA PHE A 25 -5.80 -18.06 -12.19
C PHE A 25 -4.71 -18.12 -11.12
N THR A 26 -4.57 -19.27 -10.44
CA THR A 26 -3.52 -19.49 -9.44
C THR A 26 -2.13 -19.44 -10.07
N VAL A 27 -1.92 -20.11 -11.21
CA VAL A 27 -0.64 -20.10 -11.94
C VAL A 27 -0.32 -18.68 -12.42
N ILE A 28 -1.28 -17.98 -13.02
CA ILE A 28 -1.09 -16.60 -13.47
C ILE A 28 -0.76 -15.66 -12.32
N PHE A 29 -1.39 -15.84 -11.14
CA PHE A 29 -1.03 -15.10 -9.93
C PHE A 29 0.45 -15.27 -9.58
N TYR A 30 0.96 -16.50 -9.51
CA TYR A 30 2.36 -16.76 -9.17
C TYR A 30 3.34 -16.22 -10.23
N ILE A 31 3.02 -16.38 -11.51
CA ILE A 31 3.82 -15.79 -12.61
C ILE A 31 3.86 -14.27 -12.48
N THR A 32 2.70 -13.64 -12.26
CA THR A 32 2.60 -12.19 -12.10
C THR A 32 3.41 -11.71 -10.89
N LEU A 33 3.26 -12.38 -9.75
CA LEU A 33 3.98 -12.03 -8.52
C LEU A 33 5.49 -12.16 -8.72
N PHE A 34 5.95 -13.26 -9.33
CA PHE A 34 7.35 -13.48 -9.65
C PHE A 34 7.89 -12.38 -10.57
N LEU A 35 7.22 -12.12 -11.70
CA LEU A 35 7.64 -11.08 -12.64
C LEU A 35 7.66 -9.68 -12.01
N TYR A 36 6.72 -9.40 -11.10
CA TYR A 36 6.66 -8.10 -10.43
C TYR A 36 7.79 -7.93 -9.40
N MET A 37 8.15 -9.00 -8.69
CA MET A 37 9.16 -8.97 -7.63
C MET A 37 10.59 -9.15 -8.13
N TYR A 38 10.80 -9.99 -9.13
CA TYR A 38 12.12 -10.38 -9.65
C TYR A 38 13.06 -9.19 -9.93
N PRO A 39 12.61 -8.09 -10.54
CA PRO A 39 13.49 -6.95 -10.83
C PRO A 39 13.94 -6.26 -9.55
N SER A 40 13.03 -6.09 -8.59
CA SER A 40 13.35 -5.49 -7.30
C SER A 40 14.23 -6.41 -6.46
N TYR A 41 14.07 -7.73 -6.59
CA TYR A 41 14.92 -8.70 -5.88
C TYR A 41 16.36 -8.68 -6.37
N ILE A 42 16.59 -8.70 -7.69
CA ILE A 42 17.96 -8.65 -8.25
C ILE A 42 18.65 -7.33 -7.95
N ASN A 43 17.90 -6.23 -7.99
CA ASN A 43 18.46 -4.91 -7.76
C ASN A 43 18.48 -4.54 -6.27
N ALA A 44 17.98 -5.40 -5.37
CA ALA A 44 17.98 -5.13 -3.94
C ALA A 44 19.41 -4.95 -3.45
N GLY A 45 19.67 -3.83 -2.80
CA GLY A 45 21.00 -3.46 -2.37
C GLY A 45 21.96 -3.06 -3.49
N VAL A 46 21.57 -2.95 -4.76
CA VAL A 46 22.47 -2.41 -5.82
C VAL A 46 22.32 -0.89 -5.88
N ALA A 47 23.43 -0.15 -5.87
CA ALA A 47 23.43 1.29 -6.12
C ALA A 47 22.85 1.55 -7.52
N GLN A 48 21.66 2.13 -7.60
CA GLN A 48 21.00 2.33 -8.89
C GLN A 48 21.70 3.43 -9.68
N ASN A 49 22.37 3.03 -10.75
CA ASN A 49 22.65 3.90 -11.89
C ASN A 49 21.40 3.95 -12.78
N GLU A 50 21.24 5.00 -13.61
CA GLU A 50 20.06 5.26 -14.45
C GLU A 50 19.53 4.03 -15.25
N ARG A 51 20.40 3.07 -15.60
CA ARG A 51 20.04 1.80 -16.26
C ARG A 51 19.09 0.91 -15.43
N GLY A 52 19.14 0.98 -14.10
CA GLY A 52 18.25 0.23 -13.20
C GLY A 52 16.80 0.70 -13.26
N GLN A 53 16.56 2.00 -13.50
CA GLN A 53 15.21 2.56 -13.64
C GLN A 53 14.54 2.16 -14.96
N VAL A 54 15.31 2.05 -16.04
CA VAL A 54 14.83 1.59 -17.36
C VAL A 54 14.44 0.09 -17.34
N PHE A 55 15.16 -0.74 -16.59
CA PHE A 55 14.83 -2.16 -16.44
C PHE A 55 13.56 -2.38 -15.58
N LEU A 56 13.42 -1.62 -14.48
CA LEU A 56 12.25 -1.68 -13.59
C LEU A 56 10.94 -1.23 -14.29
N SER A 57 11.04 -0.23 -15.16
CA SER A 57 9.88 0.27 -15.94
C SER A 57 9.39 -0.75 -16.97
N GLY A 58 10.28 -1.41 -17.72
CA GLY A 58 9.90 -2.41 -18.73
C GLY A 58 9.15 -3.62 -18.16
N ILE A 59 9.54 -4.10 -16.99
CA ILE A 59 8.94 -5.30 -16.38
C ILE A 59 7.55 -5.01 -15.80
N SER A 60 7.31 -3.79 -15.33
CA SER A 60 5.98 -3.37 -14.85
C SER A 60 4.91 -3.41 -15.95
N ILE A 61 5.27 -3.16 -17.22
CA ILE A 61 4.35 -3.26 -18.37
C ILE A 61 4.01 -4.72 -18.67
N ILE A 62 5.02 -5.61 -18.67
CA ILE A 62 4.80 -7.05 -18.89
C ILE A 62 3.87 -7.62 -17.81
N VAL A 63 4.10 -7.25 -16.55
CA VAL A 63 3.27 -7.64 -15.40
C VAL A 63 1.82 -7.17 -15.60
N LEU A 64 1.62 -5.93 -16.06
CA LEU A 64 0.29 -5.41 -16.38
C LEU A 64 -0.37 -6.17 -17.54
N ILE A 65 0.36 -6.51 -18.59
CA ILE A 65 -0.17 -7.29 -19.72
C ILE A 65 -0.60 -8.68 -19.26
N VAL A 66 0.24 -9.37 -18.49
CA VAL A 66 -0.07 -10.72 -17.99
C VAL A 66 -1.28 -10.70 -17.05
N ALA A 67 -1.25 -9.88 -16.01
CA ALA A 67 -2.33 -9.86 -15.01
C ALA A 67 -3.58 -9.15 -15.51
N GLY A 68 -3.41 -7.94 -16.05
CA GLY A 68 -4.48 -7.11 -16.59
C GLY A 68 -5.12 -7.74 -17.81
N GLY A 69 -4.33 -8.27 -18.75
CA GLY A 69 -4.84 -9.00 -19.91
C GLY A 69 -5.62 -10.25 -19.49
N THR A 70 -5.06 -11.09 -18.62
CA THR A 70 -5.77 -12.29 -18.12
C THR A 70 -7.08 -11.92 -17.43
N ALA A 71 -7.07 -10.95 -16.52
CA ALA A 71 -8.27 -10.49 -15.85
C ALA A 71 -9.29 -9.91 -16.84
N PHE A 72 -8.85 -9.18 -17.86
CA PHE A 72 -9.72 -8.64 -18.90
C PHE A 72 -10.38 -9.73 -19.74
N PHE A 73 -9.65 -10.76 -20.18
CA PHE A 73 -10.21 -11.82 -21.01
C PHE A 73 -11.12 -12.77 -20.21
N PHE A 74 -10.75 -13.11 -18.98
CA PHE A 74 -11.40 -14.20 -18.23
C PHE A 74 -12.27 -13.77 -17.04
N ASP A 75 -12.20 -12.51 -16.57
CA ASP A 75 -13.02 -12.02 -15.46
C ASP A 75 -14.00 -10.92 -15.89
N GLU A 76 -15.28 -11.27 -15.93
CA GLU A 76 -16.34 -10.35 -16.33
C GLU A 76 -16.48 -9.15 -15.39
N GLU A 77 -16.29 -9.35 -14.07
CA GLU A 77 -16.37 -8.23 -13.12
C GLU A 77 -15.24 -7.22 -13.36
N PHE A 78 -14.02 -7.66 -13.66
CA PHE A 78 -12.92 -6.78 -14.04
C PHE A 78 -13.25 -5.96 -15.29
N ARG A 79 -13.78 -6.59 -16.35
CA ARG A 79 -14.23 -5.87 -17.56
C ARG A 79 -15.28 -4.83 -17.27
N ARG A 80 -16.32 -5.19 -16.50
CA ARG A 80 -17.40 -4.27 -16.11
C ARG A 80 -16.89 -3.08 -15.30
N LEU A 81 -15.82 -3.27 -14.50
CA LEU A 81 -15.19 -2.17 -13.76
C LEU A 81 -14.40 -1.24 -14.68
N LEU A 82 -13.64 -1.79 -15.63
CA LEU A 82 -12.86 -1.01 -16.59
C LEU A 82 -13.71 -0.30 -17.65
N SER A 83 -14.87 -0.83 -18.01
CA SER A 83 -15.84 -0.15 -18.87
C SER A 83 -16.82 0.74 -18.10
N GLY A 84 -16.69 0.80 -16.77
CA GLY A 84 -17.57 1.58 -15.91
C GLY A 84 -17.26 3.07 -15.93
N LYS A 85 -18.23 3.88 -15.46
CA LYS A 85 -18.11 5.35 -15.40
C LYS A 85 -16.85 5.82 -14.67
N ILE A 86 -16.44 5.14 -13.59
CA ILE A 86 -15.26 5.52 -12.80
C ILE A 86 -13.98 5.38 -13.63
N ALA A 87 -13.84 4.29 -14.38
CA ALA A 87 -12.67 4.05 -15.22
C ALA A 87 -12.62 5.01 -16.42
N ILE A 88 -13.78 5.33 -17.02
CA ILE A 88 -13.87 6.34 -18.08
C ILE A 88 -13.44 7.73 -17.57
N ILE A 89 -13.96 8.15 -16.40
CA ILE A 89 -13.56 9.42 -15.79
C ILE A 89 -12.08 9.41 -15.45
N TYR A 90 -11.56 8.31 -14.88
CA TYR A 90 -10.15 8.15 -14.58
C TYR A 90 -9.28 8.31 -15.83
N GLY A 91 -9.62 7.60 -16.92
CA GLY A 91 -8.91 7.68 -18.19
C GLY A 91 -8.97 9.07 -18.82
N ALA A 92 -10.13 9.73 -18.75
CA ALA A 92 -10.28 11.10 -19.24
C ALA A 92 -9.40 12.09 -18.45
N VAL A 93 -9.38 11.99 -17.11
CA VAL A 93 -8.51 12.81 -16.26
C VAL A 93 -7.05 12.56 -16.61
N VAL A 94 -6.59 11.30 -16.65
CA VAL A 94 -5.21 10.97 -17.02
C VAL A 94 -4.84 11.53 -18.40
N PHE A 95 -5.72 11.40 -19.39
CA PHE A 95 -5.50 11.92 -20.73
C PHE A 95 -5.41 13.45 -20.77
N ILE A 96 -6.30 14.16 -20.06
CA ILE A 96 -6.27 15.62 -19.96
C ILE A 96 -4.95 16.09 -19.34
N TYR A 97 -4.55 15.52 -18.21
CA TYR A 97 -3.30 15.91 -17.54
C TYR A 97 -2.05 15.48 -18.30
N LEU A 98 -2.13 14.43 -19.13
CA LEU A 98 -1.09 14.10 -20.11
C LEU A 98 -0.95 15.17 -21.18
N LEU A 99 -2.07 15.66 -21.72
CA LEU A 99 -2.04 16.74 -22.70
C LEU A 99 -1.54 18.06 -22.11
N ILE A 100 -1.96 18.41 -20.89
CA ILE A 100 -1.43 19.58 -20.17
C ILE A 100 0.08 19.44 -20.02
N GLY A 101 0.54 18.31 -19.50
CA GLY A 101 1.98 18.11 -19.26
C GLY A 101 2.81 18.09 -20.54
N TRP A 102 2.34 17.40 -21.58
CA TRP A 102 3.09 17.25 -22.83
C TRP A 102 3.00 18.49 -23.73
N ARG A 103 1.79 19.00 -23.99
CA ARG A 103 1.56 20.05 -24.99
C ARG A 103 1.63 21.47 -24.43
N VAL A 104 1.22 21.68 -23.18
CA VAL A 104 1.22 23.02 -22.57
C VAL A 104 2.56 23.32 -21.91
N TYR A 105 3.08 22.37 -21.12
CA TYR A 105 4.32 22.58 -20.35
C TYR A 105 5.57 21.94 -20.98
N GLY A 106 5.43 21.10 -22.01
CA GLY A 106 6.58 20.49 -22.68
C GLY A 106 7.40 19.57 -21.77
N ASN A 107 6.77 18.90 -20.81
CA ASN A 107 7.45 18.08 -19.81
C ASN A 107 8.27 16.94 -20.45
N SER A 108 9.36 16.54 -19.79
CA SER A 108 10.24 15.46 -20.26
C SER A 108 9.49 14.14 -20.42
N LEU A 109 9.68 13.49 -21.57
CA LEU A 109 9.10 12.19 -21.88
C LEU A 109 9.49 11.11 -20.87
N ASP A 110 10.68 11.18 -20.28
CA ASP A 110 11.11 10.16 -19.32
C ASP A 110 10.37 10.27 -17.98
N ILE A 111 10.04 11.50 -17.55
CA ILE A 111 9.23 11.72 -16.35
C ILE A 111 7.76 11.40 -16.63
N ILE A 112 7.27 11.73 -17.84
CA ILE A 112 5.93 11.32 -18.30
C ILE A 112 5.80 9.80 -18.27
N LYS A 113 6.79 9.06 -18.78
CA LYS A 113 6.81 7.58 -18.70
C LYS A 113 6.70 7.13 -17.25
N GLY A 114 7.52 7.69 -16.35
CA GLY A 114 7.47 7.37 -14.91
C GLY A 114 6.09 7.56 -14.29
N ASP A 115 5.44 8.69 -14.55
CA ASP A 115 4.09 8.97 -14.06
C ASP A 115 3.03 8.04 -14.66
N ILE A 116 3.13 7.70 -15.95
CA ILE A 116 2.22 6.73 -16.57
C ILE A 116 2.32 5.37 -15.86
N LEU A 117 3.53 4.95 -15.46
CA LEU A 117 3.70 3.73 -14.67
C LEU A 117 2.99 3.81 -13.31
N VAL A 118 3.04 4.97 -12.64
CA VAL A 118 2.29 5.20 -11.40
C VAL A 118 0.78 5.11 -11.63
N LEU A 119 0.29 5.71 -12.72
CA LEU A 119 -1.13 5.80 -13.03
C LEU A 119 -1.72 4.50 -13.60
N GLN A 120 -0.94 3.61 -14.19
CA GLN A 120 -1.43 2.29 -14.57
C GLN A 120 -1.46 1.30 -13.39
N SER A 121 -0.69 1.54 -12.32
CA SER A 121 -0.61 0.64 -11.18
C SER A 121 -1.94 0.34 -10.46
N PRO A 122 -2.91 1.27 -10.33
CA PRO A 122 -4.22 0.92 -9.79
C PRO A 122 -4.95 -0.13 -10.62
N ILE A 123 -4.74 -0.16 -11.95
CA ILE A 123 -5.31 -1.21 -12.81
C ILE A 123 -4.63 -2.54 -12.49
N LEU A 124 -3.31 -2.55 -12.35
CA LEU A 124 -2.54 -3.74 -11.98
C LEU A 124 -2.97 -4.27 -10.59
N GLY A 125 -3.08 -3.42 -9.59
CA GLY A 125 -3.52 -3.79 -8.24
C GLY A 125 -4.93 -4.37 -8.22
N LEU A 126 -5.84 -3.77 -8.99
CA LEU A 126 -7.18 -4.31 -9.19
C LEU A 126 -7.11 -5.70 -9.84
N ALA A 127 -6.34 -5.87 -10.91
CA ALA A 127 -6.18 -7.15 -11.60
C ALA A 127 -5.61 -8.22 -10.65
N MET A 128 -4.57 -7.90 -9.88
CA MET A 128 -3.98 -8.81 -8.91
C MET A 128 -5.01 -9.27 -7.87
N PHE A 129 -5.81 -8.36 -7.33
CA PHE A 129 -6.88 -8.75 -6.39
C PHE A 129 -7.90 -9.69 -7.05
N ARG A 130 -8.26 -9.45 -8.31
CA ARG A 130 -9.18 -10.33 -9.06
C ARG A 130 -8.60 -11.71 -9.33
N LEU A 131 -7.32 -11.81 -9.67
CA LEU A 131 -6.61 -13.10 -9.78
C LEU A 131 -6.67 -13.87 -8.47
N ILE A 132 -6.41 -13.21 -7.33
CA ILE A 132 -6.48 -13.83 -6.00
C ILE A 132 -7.87 -14.39 -5.73
N VAL A 133 -8.93 -13.60 -5.89
CA VAL A 133 -10.31 -14.03 -5.62
C VAL A 133 -10.74 -15.22 -6.49
N LYS A 134 -10.20 -15.34 -7.71
CA LYS A 134 -10.52 -16.42 -8.65
C LYS A 134 -9.61 -17.64 -8.52
N SER A 135 -8.56 -17.57 -7.72
CA SER A 135 -7.61 -18.66 -7.49
C SER A 135 -8.20 -19.79 -6.63
N CYS A 136 -7.50 -20.92 -6.55
CA CYS A 136 -7.96 -22.09 -5.78
C CYS A 136 -8.06 -21.83 -4.27
N TYR A 137 -7.14 -21.00 -3.73
CA TYR A 137 -7.00 -20.80 -2.28
C TYR A 137 -6.81 -19.31 -1.93
N PRO A 138 -7.80 -18.42 -2.19
CA PRO A 138 -7.58 -16.97 -2.21
C PRO A 138 -6.92 -16.40 -0.95
N LYS A 139 -7.21 -16.98 0.22
CA LYS A 139 -6.55 -16.63 1.50
C LYS A 139 -5.04 -16.90 1.49
N LEU A 140 -4.63 -18.03 0.92
CA LEU A 140 -3.22 -18.37 0.74
C LEU A 140 -2.54 -17.42 -0.24
N GLN A 141 -3.15 -17.13 -1.39
CA GLN A 141 -2.54 -16.20 -2.36
C GLN A 141 -2.39 -14.78 -1.79
N LEU A 142 -3.38 -14.31 -1.01
CA LEU A 142 -3.26 -13.04 -0.27
C LEU A 142 -2.09 -13.06 0.72
N LEU A 143 -1.93 -14.15 1.47
CA LEU A 143 -0.83 -14.30 2.42
C LEU A 143 0.53 -14.36 1.70
N VAL A 144 0.63 -15.09 0.59
CA VAL A 144 1.86 -15.20 -0.21
C VAL A 144 2.31 -13.83 -0.74
N LEU A 145 1.38 -13.02 -1.26
CA LEU A 145 1.68 -11.65 -1.70
C LEU A 145 2.34 -10.84 -0.56
N ILE A 146 1.79 -10.93 0.64
CA ILE A 146 2.27 -10.20 1.82
C ILE A 146 3.62 -10.74 2.28
N ILE A 147 3.78 -12.05 2.44
CA ILE A 147 5.03 -12.67 2.87
C ILE A 147 6.15 -12.33 1.88
N ALA A 148 5.89 -12.45 0.58
CA ALA A 148 6.90 -12.20 -0.44
C ALA A 148 7.33 -10.73 -0.43
N ALA A 149 6.38 -9.79 -0.39
CA ALA A 149 6.69 -8.37 -0.29
C ALA A 149 7.42 -8.02 1.03
N THR A 150 7.00 -8.57 2.17
CA THR A 150 7.67 -8.38 3.48
C THR A 150 9.10 -8.92 3.45
N PHE A 151 9.32 -10.08 2.84
CA PHE A 151 10.66 -10.65 2.69
C PHE A 151 11.56 -9.75 1.84
N LEU A 152 11.03 -9.20 0.75
CA LEU A 152 11.78 -8.27 -0.09
C LEU A 152 12.12 -6.97 0.64
N VAL A 153 11.20 -6.43 1.45
CA VAL A 153 11.48 -5.27 2.32
C VAL A 153 12.59 -5.60 3.31
N TYR A 154 12.50 -6.73 4.01
CA TYR A 154 13.52 -7.18 4.95
C TYR A 154 14.88 -7.33 4.26
N TYR A 155 14.92 -8.04 3.13
CA TYR A 155 16.14 -8.29 2.37
C TYR A 155 16.77 -6.99 1.89
N SER A 156 15.99 -6.10 1.27
CA SER A 156 16.48 -4.80 0.77
C SER A 156 17.06 -3.94 1.90
N MET A 157 16.36 -3.84 3.02
CA MET A 157 16.78 -3.02 4.15
C MET A 157 18.01 -3.61 4.87
N SER A 158 18.12 -4.94 4.93
CA SER A 158 19.31 -5.62 5.44
C SER A 158 20.54 -5.34 4.57
N GLN A 159 20.41 -5.45 3.24
CA GLN A 159 21.50 -5.14 2.31
C GLN A 159 21.91 -3.66 2.39
N ALA A 160 20.94 -2.75 2.50
CA ALA A 160 21.21 -1.32 2.68
C ALA A 160 21.99 -1.05 3.99
N GLY A 161 21.64 -1.75 5.08
CA GLY A 161 22.38 -1.68 6.36
C GLY A 161 23.84 -2.07 6.22
N VAL A 162 24.14 -3.20 5.56
CA VAL A 162 25.52 -3.66 5.30
C VAL A 162 26.32 -2.60 4.54
N ARG A 163 25.73 -1.99 3.51
CA ARG A 163 26.40 -0.96 2.71
C ARG A 163 26.61 0.35 3.44
N LEU A 164 25.71 0.74 4.34
CA LEU A 164 25.93 1.91 5.20
C LEU A 164 27.17 1.73 6.08
N HIS A 165 27.42 0.53 6.58
CA HIS A 165 28.64 0.22 7.32
C HIS A 165 29.89 0.27 6.43
N LEU A 166 29.83 -0.27 5.21
CA LEU A 166 30.92 -0.19 4.24
C LEU A 166 31.21 1.26 3.82
N ALA A 167 30.17 2.08 3.65
CA ALA A 167 30.31 3.48 3.32
C ALA A 167 30.88 4.33 4.47
N ALA A 168 30.48 4.04 5.70
CA ALA A 168 31.09 4.65 6.88
C ALA A 168 32.57 4.29 7.03
N ALA A 169 32.98 3.13 6.52
CA ALA A 169 34.37 2.70 6.43
C ALA A 169 35.12 3.24 5.19
N GLY A 170 34.45 4.05 4.34
CA GLY A 170 35.04 4.62 3.12
C GLY A 170 35.25 3.61 1.98
N ILE A 171 34.64 2.42 2.06
CA ILE A 171 34.83 1.31 1.11
C ILE A 171 33.84 1.42 -0.07
N GLU A 172 32.65 1.94 0.18
CA GLU A 172 31.60 2.12 -0.84
C GLU A 172 30.93 3.50 -0.73
N ASP A 173 30.29 3.95 -1.81
CA ASP A 173 29.42 5.13 -1.75
C ASP A 173 28.11 4.82 -1.01
N ARG A 174 27.61 5.80 -0.26
CA ARG A 174 26.31 5.70 0.43
C ARG A 174 25.18 5.54 -0.59
N SER A 175 24.51 4.39 -0.56
CA SER A 175 23.32 4.13 -1.40
C SER A 175 22.01 4.40 -0.64
N ILE A 176 21.06 5.04 -1.32
CA ILE A 176 19.69 5.25 -0.81
C ILE A 176 18.88 3.98 -1.11
N ASP A 177 18.17 3.43 -0.11
CA ASP A 177 17.28 2.29 -0.38
C ASP A 177 16.05 2.75 -1.18
N LEU A 178 16.12 2.55 -2.49
CA LEU A 178 15.07 2.87 -3.46
C LEU A 178 14.09 1.70 -3.70
N ILE A 179 14.28 0.55 -3.03
CA ILE A 179 13.51 -0.67 -3.28
C ILE A 179 12.65 -1.03 -2.06
N GLY A 180 13.24 -1.11 -0.88
CA GLY A 180 12.50 -1.52 0.32
C GLY A 180 11.38 -0.54 0.70
N PHE A 181 11.56 0.77 0.44
CA PHE A 181 10.56 1.78 0.76
C PHE A 181 9.28 1.66 -0.10
N PRO A 182 9.33 1.60 -1.45
CA PRO A 182 8.13 1.37 -2.27
C PRO A 182 7.38 0.07 -1.93
N TRP A 183 8.08 -1.02 -1.62
CA TRP A 183 7.45 -2.30 -1.25
C TRP A 183 6.81 -2.26 0.15
N SER A 184 7.43 -1.55 1.09
CA SER A 184 6.82 -1.24 2.39
C SER A 184 5.50 -0.49 2.20
N ALA A 185 5.48 0.48 1.29
CA ALA A 185 4.30 1.28 1.04
C ALA A 185 3.18 0.49 0.33
N LEU A 186 3.54 -0.39 -0.61
CA LEU A 186 2.60 -1.34 -1.22
C LEU A 186 1.87 -2.19 -0.18
N LEU A 187 2.58 -2.64 0.86
CA LEU A 187 2.04 -3.53 1.89
C LEU A 187 0.93 -2.91 2.74
N MET A 188 0.79 -1.58 2.79
CA MET A 188 -0.19 -0.90 3.67
C MET A 188 -1.62 -1.41 3.45
N ILE A 189 -2.08 -1.38 2.18
CA ILE A 189 -3.46 -1.74 1.83
C ILE A 189 -3.72 -3.25 1.92
N PRO A 190 -2.90 -4.12 1.29
CA PRO A 190 -3.04 -5.57 1.40
C PRO A 190 -2.95 -6.08 2.84
N SER A 191 -2.05 -5.54 3.67
CA SER A 191 -1.93 -5.93 5.08
C SER A 191 -3.17 -5.55 5.87
N GLY A 192 -3.71 -4.34 5.70
CA GLY A 192 -4.96 -3.95 6.35
C GLY A 192 -6.14 -4.88 6.01
N ILE A 193 -6.27 -5.26 4.73
CA ILE A 193 -7.28 -6.21 4.26
C ILE A 193 -7.05 -7.60 4.86
N ALA A 194 -5.80 -8.08 4.85
CA ALA A 194 -5.45 -9.39 5.37
C ALA A 194 -5.63 -9.50 6.89
N ILE A 195 -5.33 -8.46 7.67
CA ILE A 195 -5.68 -8.43 9.11
C ILE A 195 -7.19 -8.60 9.27
N GLY A 196 -7.98 -7.88 8.47
CA GLY A 196 -9.44 -7.98 8.51
C GLY A 196 -9.98 -9.38 8.15
N ILE A 197 -9.31 -10.14 7.28
CA ILE A 197 -9.83 -11.43 6.78
C ILE A 197 -9.13 -12.63 7.41
N LEU A 198 -7.79 -12.67 7.34
CA LEU A 198 -6.96 -13.79 7.77
C LEU A 198 -6.94 -13.93 9.29
N SER A 199 -6.84 -12.83 10.06
CA SER A 199 -6.88 -12.90 11.52
C SER A 199 -8.20 -13.44 12.09
N ARG A 200 -9.26 -13.48 11.27
CA ARG A 200 -10.58 -14.05 11.62
C ARG A 200 -10.77 -15.48 11.11
N SER A 201 -9.86 -15.99 10.29
CA SER A 201 -10.01 -17.28 9.58
C SER A 201 -9.37 -18.47 10.31
N GLY A 202 -8.64 -18.26 11.40
CA GLY A 202 -8.01 -19.31 12.20
C GLY A 202 -6.67 -18.87 12.80
N TRP A 203 -6.13 -19.66 13.73
CA TRP A 203 -4.88 -19.33 14.43
C TRP A 203 -3.67 -19.32 13.50
N ILE A 204 -3.55 -20.29 12.60
CA ILE A 204 -2.44 -20.34 11.62
C ILE A 204 -2.42 -19.06 10.79
N TRP A 205 -3.56 -18.67 10.20
CA TRP A 205 -3.70 -17.44 9.43
C TRP A 205 -3.38 -16.19 10.23
N ALA A 206 -3.83 -16.12 11.49
CA ALA A 206 -3.55 -15.01 12.39
C ALA A 206 -2.06 -14.89 12.72
N ILE A 207 -1.40 -16.01 13.06
CA ILE A 207 0.03 -16.05 13.36
C ILE A 207 0.84 -15.61 12.14
N SER A 208 0.53 -16.13 10.94
CA SER A 208 1.26 -15.78 9.73
C SER A 208 1.15 -14.29 9.36
N ILE A 209 -0.05 -13.69 9.45
CA ILE A 209 -0.22 -12.26 9.12
C ILE A 209 0.43 -11.35 10.15
N TRP A 210 0.26 -11.64 11.45
CA TRP A 210 0.88 -10.83 12.51
C TRP A 210 2.40 -11.00 12.53
N GLY A 211 2.91 -12.20 12.25
CA GLY A 211 4.34 -12.43 12.07
C GLY A 211 4.90 -11.63 10.90
N SER A 212 4.20 -11.60 9.76
CA SER A 212 4.60 -10.78 8.61
C SER A 212 4.60 -9.28 8.94
N ILE A 213 3.60 -8.79 9.67
CA ILE A 213 3.56 -7.39 10.13
C ILE A 213 4.71 -7.09 11.07
N LEU A 214 5.04 -8.01 11.97
CA LEU A 214 6.12 -7.80 12.93
C LEU A 214 7.50 -7.77 12.24
N VAL A 215 7.73 -8.65 11.26
CA VAL A 215 8.94 -8.59 10.40
C VAL A 215 8.97 -7.29 9.59
N HIS A 216 7.83 -6.82 9.09
CA HIS A 216 7.75 -5.54 8.39
C HIS A 216 8.11 -4.37 9.32
N VAL A 217 7.52 -4.31 10.53
CA VAL A 217 7.86 -3.33 11.57
C VAL A 217 9.34 -3.40 11.93
N TYR A 218 9.89 -4.61 12.10
CA TYR A 218 11.30 -4.82 12.37
C TYR A 218 12.17 -4.19 11.27
N SER A 219 11.87 -4.52 10.01
CA SER A 219 12.61 -4.04 8.85
C SER A 219 12.59 -2.51 8.74
N VAL A 220 11.42 -1.89 8.86
CA VAL A 220 11.29 -0.44 8.63
C VAL A 220 11.66 0.41 9.84
N SER A 221 11.47 -0.11 11.05
CA SER A 221 11.70 0.65 12.28
C SER A 221 13.12 0.43 12.78
N PHE A 222 13.58 -0.83 12.85
CA PHE A 222 14.88 -1.16 13.44
C PHE A 222 16.01 -1.16 12.42
N LEU A 223 15.83 -1.80 11.26
CA LEU A 223 16.89 -1.81 10.24
C LEU A 223 16.99 -0.46 9.52
N ALA A 224 15.86 0.12 9.11
CA ALA A 224 15.84 1.32 8.27
C ALA A 224 15.65 2.65 9.04
N ALA A 225 15.13 2.59 10.27
CA ALA A 225 14.74 3.77 11.07
C ALA A 225 13.87 4.79 10.31
N THR A 226 12.88 4.29 9.55
CA THR A 226 11.95 5.11 8.74
C THR A 226 10.67 5.46 9.51
N ARG A 227 10.67 6.63 10.15
CA ARG A 227 9.53 7.13 10.96
C ARG A 227 8.19 7.13 10.22
N SER A 228 8.17 7.52 8.94
CA SER A 228 6.95 7.56 8.11
C SER A 228 6.32 6.18 7.94
N SER A 229 7.12 5.16 7.57
CA SER A 229 6.66 3.78 7.43
C SER A 229 6.18 3.21 8.76
N THR A 230 6.90 3.44 9.86
CA THR A 230 6.49 2.99 11.19
C THR A 230 5.13 3.58 11.58
N LEU A 231 4.95 4.90 11.42
CA LEU A 231 3.67 5.57 11.72
C LEU A 231 2.54 5.09 10.81
N ALA A 232 2.82 4.82 9.54
CA ALA A 232 1.86 4.26 8.61
C ALA A 232 1.39 2.86 9.03
N ILE A 233 2.32 1.96 9.41
CA ILE A 233 1.97 0.62 9.91
C ILE A 233 1.15 0.72 11.20
N LEU A 234 1.53 1.61 12.12
CA LEU A 234 0.77 1.86 13.34
C LEU A 234 -0.66 2.33 13.03
N ALA A 235 -0.84 3.22 12.05
CA ALA A 235 -2.16 3.66 11.60
C ALA A 235 -3.00 2.48 11.05
N VAL A 236 -2.39 1.58 10.28
CA VAL A 236 -3.05 0.35 9.80
C VAL A 236 -3.46 -0.54 10.96
N VAL A 237 -2.53 -0.86 11.86
CA VAL A 237 -2.74 -1.78 12.99
C VAL A 237 -3.79 -1.24 13.96
N ALA A 238 -3.66 0.02 14.39
CA ALA A 238 -4.61 0.64 15.32
C ALA A 238 -6.04 0.66 14.74
N SER A 239 -6.18 1.03 13.47
CA SER A 239 -7.47 1.05 12.79
C SER A 239 -8.03 -0.36 12.55
N ALA A 240 -7.18 -1.33 12.23
CA ALA A 240 -7.58 -2.71 12.01
C ALA A 240 -8.03 -3.40 13.31
N ILE A 241 -7.38 -3.11 14.45
CA ILE A 241 -7.78 -3.62 15.77
C ILE A 241 -9.21 -3.19 16.11
N LEU A 242 -9.58 -1.94 15.82
CA LEU A 242 -10.95 -1.46 16.00
C LEU A 242 -11.94 -2.29 15.18
N SER A 243 -11.61 -2.64 13.94
CA SER A 243 -12.41 -3.54 13.12
C SER A 243 -12.50 -4.95 13.72
N LEU A 244 -11.39 -5.51 14.19
CA LEU A 244 -11.32 -6.85 14.78
C LEU A 244 -12.13 -7.01 16.06
N SER A 245 -12.40 -5.90 16.77
CA SER A 245 -13.23 -5.90 17.98
C SER A 245 -14.68 -6.37 17.75
N TYR A 246 -15.19 -6.33 16.51
CA TYR A 246 -16.54 -6.75 16.16
C TYR A 246 -16.63 -8.23 15.76
N ARG A 247 -17.75 -8.87 16.12
CA ARG A 247 -18.07 -10.24 15.70
C ARG A 247 -18.41 -10.28 14.20
N VAL A 248 -18.05 -11.39 13.55
CA VAL A 248 -18.42 -11.69 12.16
C VAL A 248 -19.41 -12.83 12.14
N ASP A 249 -20.46 -12.68 11.34
CA ASP A 249 -21.47 -13.70 11.06
C ASP A 249 -21.72 -13.77 9.54
N ASN A 250 -21.71 -14.96 8.96
CA ASN A 250 -21.83 -15.20 7.51
C ASN A 250 -20.98 -14.26 6.63
N GLY A 251 -19.75 -13.99 7.05
CA GLY A 251 -18.82 -13.10 6.34
C GLY A 251 -19.15 -11.61 6.46
N VAL A 252 -20.08 -11.20 7.33
CA VAL A 252 -20.46 -9.80 7.56
C VAL A 252 -20.08 -9.39 9.00
N ILE A 253 -19.47 -8.22 9.15
CA ILE A 253 -19.15 -7.67 10.47
C ILE A 253 -20.44 -7.16 11.14
N THR A 254 -20.80 -7.78 12.25
CA THR A 254 -21.99 -7.48 13.06
C THR A 254 -21.78 -6.27 13.96
N ASN A 255 -22.84 -5.81 14.62
CA ASN A 255 -22.81 -4.67 15.54
C ASN A 255 -22.33 -5.06 16.95
N GLN A 256 -22.18 -6.36 17.22
CA GLN A 256 -21.80 -6.87 18.53
C GLN A 256 -20.27 -6.85 18.68
N LEU A 257 -19.80 -6.24 19.78
CA LEU A 257 -18.42 -6.32 20.21
C LEU A 257 -18.11 -7.72 20.75
N SER A 258 -16.87 -8.17 20.58
CA SER A 258 -16.39 -9.48 21.02
C SER A 258 -15.01 -9.34 21.65
N PHE A 259 -14.97 -8.97 22.94
CA PHE A 259 -13.74 -8.87 23.75
C PHE A 259 -12.92 -10.16 23.76
N LEU A 260 -13.58 -11.33 23.65
CA LEU A 260 -12.93 -12.65 23.55
C LEU A 260 -12.00 -12.77 22.35
N ARG A 261 -12.28 -12.10 21.22
CA ARG A 261 -11.39 -12.12 20.04
C ARG A 261 -10.17 -11.23 20.24
N LEU A 262 -10.34 -10.07 20.88
CA LEU A 262 -9.23 -9.20 21.23
C LEU A 262 -8.29 -9.91 22.22
N ARG A 263 -8.85 -10.59 23.23
CA ARG A 263 -8.07 -11.43 24.16
C ARG A 263 -7.30 -12.56 23.48
N ARG A 264 -7.80 -13.14 22.39
CA ARG A 264 -7.08 -14.18 21.61
C ARG A 264 -5.88 -13.63 20.84
N LEU A 265 -5.85 -12.33 20.54
CA LEU A 265 -4.71 -11.70 19.88
C LEU A 265 -3.56 -11.44 20.85
N ILE A 266 -3.84 -11.27 22.15
CA ILE A 266 -2.82 -11.04 23.19
C ILE A 266 -1.76 -12.16 23.24
N PRO A 267 -2.11 -13.46 23.36
CA PRO A 267 -1.10 -14.51 23.40
C PRO A 267 -0.36 -14.66 22.06
N ILE A 268 -1.01 -14.39 20.92
CA ILE A 268 -0.35 -14.40 19.60
C ILE A 268 0.68 -13.29 19.52
N PHE A 269 0.31 -12.08 19.95
CA PHE A 269 1.21 -10.93 19.98
C PHE A 269 2.36 -11.16 20.96
N PHE A 270 2.09 -11.70 22.15
CA PHE A 270 3.11 -12.07 23.11
C PHE A 270 4.08 -13.11 22.54
N LEU A 271 3.59 -14.21 21.96
CA LEU A 271 4.43 -15.23 21.32
C LEU A 271 5.29 -14.64 20.20
N LEU A 272 4.71 -13.80 19.34
CA LEU A 272 5.44 -13.17 18.24
C LEU A 272 6.47 -12.16 18.73
N CYS A 273 6.15 -11.34 19.74
CA CYS A 273 7.12 -10.47 20.39
C CYS A 273 8.26 -11.27 21.02
N THR A 274 7.97 -12.40 21.66
CA THR A 274 8.98 -13.29 22.23
C THR A 274 9.83 -13.96 21.14
N LEU A 275 9.24 -14.44 20.06
CA LEU A 275 9.99 -15.03 18.93
C LEU A 275 10.83 -14.00 18.20
N LEU A 276 10.32 -12.78 18.02
CA LEU A 276 11.07 -11.67 17.44
C LEU A 276 12.18 -11.22 18.39
N PHE A 277 11.91 -11.18 19.69
CA PHE A 277 12.92 -10.99 20.72
C PHE A 277 13.99 -12.07 20.58
N PHE A 278 13.68 -13.36 20.54
CA PHE A 278 14.67 -14.44 20.33
C PHE A 278 15.39 -14.39 18.98
N ALA A 279 14.71 -14.04 17.89
CA ALA A 279 15.31 -13.91 16.56
C ALA A 279 16.23 -12.70 16.44
N ILE A 280 15.93 -11.61 17.16
CA ILE A 280 16.84 -10.48 17.37
C ILE A 280 17.96 -10.90 18.33
N PHE A 281 17.64 -11.69 19.36
CA PHE A 281 18.55 -12.06 20.46
C PHE A 281 19.58 -13.14 20.10
N SER A 282 19.36 -13.97 19.07
CA SER A 282 20.34 -14.99 18.69
C SER A 282 21.65 -14.40 18.12
N ASP A 283 21.63 -13.14 17.66
CA ASP A 283 22.82 -12.36 17.26
C ASP A 283 23.37 -11.45 18.39
N PHE A 284 22.74 -11.41 19.57
CA PHE A 284 22.72 -10.23 20.45
C PHE A 284 23.41 -10.38 21.82
N ILE A 285 23.88 -11.58 22.19
CA ILE A 285 24.25 -11.93 23.57
C ILE A 285 25.35 -11.04 24.20
N PHE A 286 26.03 -10.17 23.44
CA PHE A 286 27.09 -9.33 24.02
C PHE A 286 26.81 -7.82 24.19
N ASN A 287 25.76 -7.19 23.64
CA ASN A 287 25.72 -5.70 23.63
C ASN A 287 24.35 -5.00 23.53
N LEU A 288 23.38 -5.33 24.41
CA LEU A 288 22.05 -4.68 24.44
C LEU A 288 22.10 -3.16 24.68
N ILE A 289 22.94 -2.70 25.60
CA ILE A 289 23.06 -1.28 25.96
C ILE A 289 23.76 -0.51 24.83
N SER A 290 24.85 -1.06 24.29
CA SER A 290 25.54 -0.51 23.13
C SER A 290 24.66 -0.49 21.87
N PHE A 291 23.81 -1.48 21.63
CA PHE A 291 22.90 -1.48 20.47
C PHE A 291 21.77 -0.45 20.63
N LEU A 292 21.19 -0.26 21.83
CA LEU A 292 20.15 0.75 22.04
C LEU A 292 20.73 2.17 21.93
N GLU A 293 21.89 2.43 22.55
CA GLU A 293 22.61 3.70 22.47
C GLU A 293 23.15 3.99 21.06
N ASN A 294 23.57 2.97 20.31
CA ASN A 294 24.04 3.08 18.92
C ASN A 294 22.94 2.82 17.87
N SER A 295 21.69 2.57 18.28
CA SER A 295 20.60 2.36 17.32
C SER A 295 20.28 3.70 16.67
N LEU A 296 20.26 3.71 15.32
CA LEU A 296 19.81 4.85 14.52
C LEU A 296 18.42 5.36 14.95
N LEU A 297 17.60 4.49 15.54
CA LEU A 297 16.30 4.82 16.13
C LEU A 297 16.41 5.77 17.32
N PHE A 298 17.28 5.46 18.30
CA PHE A 298 17.42 6.27 19.51
C PHE A 298 17.99 7.66 19.17
N GLY A 299 19.02 7.72 18.31
CA GLY A 299 19.60 8.98 17.83
C GLY A 299 18.65 9.83 16.96
N ARG A 300 17.63 9.24 16.31
CA ARG A 300 16.64 9.98 15.50
C ARG A 300 15.35 10.36 16.23
N PHE A 301 14.94 9.61 17.25
CA PHE A 301 13.75 9.93 18.05
C PHE A 301 14.05 10.76 19.30
N PHE A 302 15.25 10.61 19.87
CA PHE A 302 15.63 11.24 21.13
C PHE A 302 16.90 12.13 21.01
N GLY A 303 17.51 12.22 19.82
CA GLY A 303 18.60 13.15 19.53
C GLY A 303 18.07 14.45 18.92
N ASP A 304 18.30 15.57 19.60
CA ASP A 304 17.68 16.87 19.29
C ASP A 304 18.07 17.47 17.92
N GLY A 305 19.22 17.12 17.35
CA GLY A 305 19.73 17.76 16.12
C GLY A 305 19.18 17.23 14.79
N SER A 306 19.01 15.90 14.65
CA SER A 306 18.71 15.29 13.33
C SER A 306 17.24 15.34 12.95
N ALA A 307 16.34 15.29 13.94
CA ALA A 307 14.89 15.34 13.73
C ALA A 307 14.41 16.75 13.33
N GLN A 308 15.02 17.77 13.93
CA GLN A 308 14.72 19.17 13.64
C GLN A 308 15.17 19.54 12.23
N GLN A 309 16.42 19.23 11.86
CA GLN A 309 16.95 19.46 10.51
C GLN A 309 16.13 18.76 9.42
N SER A 310 15.70 17.50 9.63
CA SER A 310 14.87 16.80 8.64
C SER A 310 13.47 17.41 8.49
N SER A 311 12.91 18.00 9.54
CA SER A 311 11.59 18.62 9.51
C SER A 311 11.66 20.00 8.83
N GLU A 312 12.68 20.79 9.15
CA GLU A 312 12.97 22.08 8.51
C GLU A 312 13.22 21.91 7.01
N ALA A 313 13.99 20.89 6.61
CA ALA A 313 14.24 20.59 5.20
C ALA A 313 12.94 20.26 4.42
N ARG A 314 12.01 19.51 5.03
CA ARG A 314 10.70 19.22 4.39
C ARG A 314 9.82 20.46 4.26
N ILE A 315 9.86 21.35 5.23
CA ILE A 315 9.11 22.61 5.19
C ILE A 315 9.69 23.50 4.08
N GLN A 316 11.02 23.64 4.02
CA GLN A 316 11.69 24.40 2.97
C GLN A 316 11.34 23.85 1.58
N GLU A 317 11.39 22.53 1.39
CA GLU A 317 11.04 21.90 0.11
C GLU A 317 9.59 22.18 -0.29
N ALA A 318 8.66 22.10 0.68
CA ALA A 318 7.27 22.42 0.45
C ALA A 318 7.08 23.90 0.06
N THR A 319 7.77 24.81 0.74
CA THR A 319 7.75 26.25 0.45
C THR A 319 8.28 26.53 -0.95
N GLU A 320 9.46 25.99 -1.31
CA GLU A 320 10.05 26.16 -2.64
C GLU A 320 9.14 25.62 -3.75
N MET A 321 8.50 24.47 -3.53
CA MET A 321 7.56 23.91 -4.48
C MET A 321 6.33 24.80 -4.64
N ILE A 322 5.76 25.28 -3.54
CA ILE A 322 4.62 26.21 -3.51
C ILE A 322 4.96 27.52 -4.22
N GLU A 323 6.11 28.12 -3.90
CA GLU A 323 6.60 29.36 -4.52
C GLU A 323 6.86 29.19 -6.01
N SER A 324 7.20 27.98 -6.45
CA SER A 324 7.36 27.71 -7.88
C SER A 324 6.03 27.81 -8.64
N LEU A 325 4.88 27.52 -8.03
CA LEU A 325 3.59 27.49 -8.72
C LEU A 325 3.12 28.91 -9.06
N GLN A 326 2.99 29.21 -10.35
CA GLN A 326 2.61 30.55 -10.84
C GLN A 326 1.26 30.54 -11.55
N GLY A 327 0.42 31.52 -11.24
CA GLY A 327 -0.83 31.80 -11.96
C GLY A 327 -1.72 30.56 -12.12
N ILE A 328 -1.86 30.08 -13.36
CA ILE A 328 -2.74 28.96 -13.70
C ILE A 328 -2.26 27.60 -13.15
N ASP A 329 -0.97 27.47 -12.81
CA ASP A 329 -0.40 26.28 -12.16
C ASP A 329 -1.14 25.94 -10.87
N TRP A 330 -1.61 26.95 -10.14
CA TRP A 330 -2.39 26.72 -8.91
C TRP A 330 -3.70 26.01 -9.20
N LEU A 331 -4.39 26.38 -10.27
CA LEU A 331 -5.70 25.82 -10.57
C LEU A 331 -5.58 24.44 -11.22
N LEU A 332 -4.76 24.33 -12.25
CA LEU A 332 -4.68 23.16 -13.14
C LEU A 332 -3.42 22.34 -12.96
N GLY A 333 -2.44 22.78 -12.17
CA GLY A 333 -1.13 22.13 -12.09
C GLY A 333 -0.38 22.16 -13.41
N ARG A 334 0.79 21.52 -13.40
CA ARG A 334 1.69 21.45 -14.57
C ARG A 334 1.54 20.15 -15.37
N GLY A 335 0.54 19.33 -15.05
CA GLY A 335 0.26 18.08 -15.75
C GLY A 335 1.21 16.92 -15.41
N ILE A 336 0.99 15.81 -16.11
CA ILE A 336 1.82 14.61 -16.06
C ILE A 336 3.22 14.94 -16.61
N GLY A 337 4.26 14.42 -15.96
CA GLY A 337 5.64 14.72 -16.26
C GLY A 337 6.18 15.96 -15.54
N ALA A 338 5.35 16.71 -14.80
CA ALA A 338 5.83 17.87 -14.07
C ALA A 338 6.86 17.46 -13.03
N ASN A 339 7.96 18.20 -13.00
CA ASN A 339 9.12 17.93 -12.17
C ASN A 339 9.29 19.02 -11.11
N PHE A 340 9.62 18.59 -9.89
CA PHE A 340 10.20 19.43 -8.87
C PHE A 340 11.49 18.77 -8.37
N ARG A 341 12.64 19.42 -8.61
CA ARG A 341 13.94 18.91 -8.15
C ARG A 341 14.06 19.15 -6.66
N SER A 342 13.78 18.12 -5.87
CA SER A 342 13.97 18.15 -4.43
C SER A 342 15.45 18.33 -4.08
N PHE A 343 15.78 19.29 -3.22
CA PHE A 343 17.15 19.39 -2.69
C PHE A 343 17.50 18.23 -1.74
N MET A 344 16.49 17.59 -1.12
CA MET A 344 16.66 16.42 -0.25
C MET A 344 16.82 15.12 -1.06
N ALA A 345 16.25 15.05 -2.26
CA ALA A 345 16.39 13.92 -3.18
C ALA A 345 16.53 14.44 -4.62
N PRO A 346 17.73 14.88 -5.03
CA PRO A 346 17.96 15.51 -6.34
C PRO A 346 17.55 14.63 -7.55
N GLN A 347 17.46 13.32 -7.30
CA GLN A 347 17.09 12.28 -8.26
C GLN A 347 15.56 12.05 -8.35
N ALA A 348 14.77 12.53 -7.38
CA ALA A 348 13.32 12.34 -7.33
C ALA A 348 12.62 13.56 -7.97
N PRO A 349 11.77 13.36 -9.00
CA PRO A 349 11.11 14.47 -9.67
C PRO A 349 9.84 14.98 -8.96
N TRP A 350 9.65 14.63 -7.69
CA TRP A 350 8.48 14.94 -6.89
C TRP A 350 8.88 15.37 -5.46
N PRO A 351 8.04 16.17 -4.78
CA PRO A 351 8.28 16.57 -3.39
C PRO A 351 8.25 15.36 -2.45
N HIS A 352 8.99 15.42 -1.33
CA HIS A 352 8.95 14.37 -0.30
C HIS A 352 7.57 14.24 0.33
N ILE A 353 6.85 15.35 0.50
CA ILE A 353 5.46 15.29 0.97
C ILE A 353 4.58 14.92 -0.23
N GLY A 354 4.24 13.65 -0.39
CA GLY A 354 3.61 13.14 -1.61
C GLY A 354 2.22 13.70 -1.90
N ILE A 355 1.48 14.18 -0.89
CA ILE A 355 0.21 14.87 -1.15
C ILE A 355 0.40 16.14 -1.98
N LEU A 356 1.56 16.78 -1.89
CA LEU A 356 1.91 17.95 -2.70
C LEU A 356 2.15 17.61 -4.17
N THR A 357 2.46 16.36 -4.50
CA THR A 357 2.57 15.92 -5.90
C THR A 357 1.24 16.05 -6.63
N PHE A 358 0.11 15.89 -5.93
CA PHE A 358 -1.22 16.13 -6.50
C PHE A 358 -1.46 17.62 -6.78
N LEU A 359 -0.89 18.52 -5.96
CA LEU A 359 -0.95 19.96 -6.20
C LEU A 359 -0.05 20.34 -7.39
N LEU A 360 1.20 19.86 -7.42
CA LEU A 360 2.16 20.14 -8.49
C LEU A 360 1.64 19.70 -9.86
N LYS A 361 1.16 18.46 -9.97
CA LYS A 361 0.74 17.88 -11.25
C LYS A 361 -0.72 18.21 -11.58
N GLY A 362 -1.56 18.37 -10.57
CA GLY A 362 -3.01 18.41 -10.70
C GLY A 362 -3.70 19.70 -10.28
N GLY A 363 -2.93 20.66 -9.74
CA GLY A 363 -3.45 21.89 -9.15
C GLY A 363 -4.48 21.64 -8.05
N LEU A 364 -5.20 22.68 -7.68
CA LEU A 364 -6.31 22.61 -6.73
C LEU A 364 -7.42 21.67 -7.21
N VAL A 365 -7.58 21.49 -8.53
CA VAL A 365 -8.59 20.60 -9.11
C VAL A 365 -8.42 19.14 -8.71
N LEU A 366 -7.18 18.61 -8.65
CA LEU A 366 -6.95 17.26 -8.11
C LEU A 366 -6.63 17.26 -6.61
N PHE A 367 -5.90 18.28 -6.14
CA PHE A 367 -5.46 18.34 -4.75
C PHE A 367 -6.63 18.41 -3.77
N ILE A 368 -7.59 19.32 -3.97
CA ILE A 368 -8.72 19.50 -3.03
C ILE A 368 -9.57 18.22 -2.92
N PRO A 369 -10.01 17.58 -4.02
CA PRO A 369 -10.75 16.31 -3.92
C PRO A 369 -9.95 15.20 -3.25
N CYS A 370 -8.64 15.07 -3.56
CA CYS A 370 -7.79 14.06 -2.93
C CYS A 370 -7.70 14.27 -1.41
N VAL A 371 -7.39 15.49 -0.98
CA VAL A 371 -7.32 15.85 0.45
C VAL A 371 -8.66 15.62 1.13
N TYR A 372 -9.76 16.09 0.54
CA TYR A 372 -11.10 15.90 1.07
C TYR A 372 -11.46 14.42 1.20
N VAL A 373 -11.18 13.60 0.19
CA VAL A 373 -11.51 12.16 0.22
C VAL A 373 -10.69 11.44 1.29
N LEU A 374 -9.38 11.63 1.32
CA LEU A 374 -8.46 10.88 2.17
C LEU A 374 -8.53 11.30 3.64
N TYR A 375 -8.60 12.60 3.92
CA TYR A 375 -8.47 13.12 5.29
C TYR A 375 -9.79 13.55 5.91
N ILE A 376 -10.88 13.65 5.13
CA ILE A 376 -12.19 14.04 5.66
C ILE A 376 -13.23 12.94 5.42
N LYS A 377 -13.46 12.55 4.16
CA LYS A 377 -14.54 11.62 3.80
C LYS A 377 -14.29 10.21 4.32
N PHE A 378 -13.12 9.64 4.09
CA PHE A 378 -12.79 8.28 4.55
C PHE A 378 -12.74 8.16 6.07
N PRO A 379 -12.08 9.07 6.83
CA PRO A 379 -12.14 9.05 8.29
C PRO A 379 -13.57 9.16 8.82
N ARG A 380 -14.39 10.08 8.29
CA ARG A 380 -15.81 10.19 8.68
C ARG A 380 -16.60 8.90 8.39
N LEU A 381 -16.39 8.27 7.25
CA LEU A 381 -17.02 7.00 6.91
C LEU A 381 -16.59 5.87 7.83
N PHE A 382 -15.31 5.81 8.18
CA PHE A 382 -14.78 4.83 9.12
C PHE A 382 -15.34 5.02 10.54
N ILE A 383 -15.32 6.25 11.05
CA ILE A 383 -15.89 6.60 12.35
C ILE A 383 -17.39 6.25 12.38
N LYS A 384 -18.14 6.56 11.31
CA LYS A 384 -19.56 6.17 11.19
C LYS A 384 -19.73 4.65 11.20
N ALA A 385 -18.84 3.90 10.54
CA ALA A 385 -18.87 2.44 10.52
C ALA A 385 -18.54 1.81 11.88
N VAL A 386 -17.66 2.41 12.67
CA VAL A 386 -17.33 1.98 14.03
C VAL A 386 -18.45 2.39 15.00
N LEU A 387 -18.70 3.69 15.15
CA LEU A 387 -19.55 4.24 16.22
C LEU A 387 -21.05 4.17 15.94
N LYS A 388 -21.48 4.19 14.67
CA LYS A 388 -22.91 4.24 14.29
C LYS A 388 -23.26 3.09 13.32
N PRO A 389 -23.10 1.82 13.74
CA PRO A 389 -23.09 0.70 12.82
C PRO A 389 -24.44 0.42 12.14
N LYS A 390 -25.57 0.86 12.75
CA LYS A 390 -26.92 0.75 12.18
C LYS A 390 -27.18 1.70 10.99
N THR A 391 -26.32 2.69 10.77
CA THR A 391 -26.52 3.74 9.74
C THR A 391 -25.94 3.42 8.37
N LEU A 392 -25.33 2.24 8.23
CA LEU A 392 -24.72 1.75 7.01
C LEU A 392 -25.24 0.35 6.71
N GLU A 393 -25.41 0.05 5.43
CA GLU A 393 -25.70 -1.32 4.98
C GLU A 393 -24.61 -2.28 5.50
N PRO A 394 -24.95 -3.47 6.04
CA PRO A 394 -24.00 -4.34 6.72
C PRO A 394 -22.78 -4.74 5.86
N ARG A 395 -22.98 -5.03 4.57
CA ARG A 395 -21.87 -5.37 3.66
C ARG A 395 -21.00 -4.17 3.32
N LYS A 396 -21.61 -2.99 3.13
CA LYS A 396 -20.87 -1.72 2.95
C LYS A 396 -20.03 -1.41 4.18
N ARG A 397 -20.59 -1.56 5.38
CA ARG A 397 -19.87 -1.41 6.65
C ARG A 397 -18.70 -2.39 6.73
N THR A 398 -18.92 -3.64 6.36
CA THR A 398 -17.89 -4.67 6.34
C THR A 398 -16.73 -4.32 5.42
N ALA A 399 -17.02 -3.83 4.21
CA ALA A 399 -16.00 -3.38 3.27
C ALA A 399 -15.20 -2.18 3.80
N ILE A 400 -15.88 -1.19 4.40
CA ILE A 400 -15.25 -0.01 5.00
C ILE A 400 -14.28 -0.40 6.12
N LEU A 401 -14.74 -1.24 7.06
CA LEU A 401 -13.95 -1.65 8.23
C LEU A 401 -12.79 -2.59 7.88
N THR A 402 -12.77 -3.18 6.70
CA THR A 402 -11.68 -4.07 6.26
C THR A 402 -10.67 -3.35 5.36
N VAL A 403 -11.12 -2.46 4.47
CA VAL A 403 -10.23 -1.82 3.48
C VAL A 403 -9.63 -0.52 4.01
N LEU A 404 -10.40 0.33 4.70
CA LEU A 404 -9.91 1.65 5.11
C LEU A 404 -8.72 1.64 6.08
N PRO A 405 -8.53 0.67 6.99
CA PRO A 405 -7.32 0.61 7.81
C PRO A 405 -6.04 0.66 6.97
N GLY A 406 -5.99 -0.09 5.87
CA GLY A 406 -4.86 -0.07 4.95
C GLY A 406 -4.72 1.25 4.19
N VAL A 407 -5.85 1.86 3.79
CA VAL A 407 -5.87 3.18 3.13
C VAL A 407 -5.35 4.27 4.05
N PHE A 408 -5.61 4.20 5.36
CA PHE A 408 -5.06 5.15 6.34
C PHE A 408 -3.54 5.03 6.51
N GLY A 409 -2.98 3.83 6.39
CA GLY A 409 -1.53 3.64 6.30
C GLY A 409 -0.95 4.38 5.10
N TRP A 410 -1.53 4.14 3.91
CA TRP A 410 -1.11 4.83 2.68
C TRP A 410 -1.30 6.36 2.75
N ALA A 411 -2.43 6.85 3.28
CA ALA A 411 -2.69 8.27 3.46
C ALA A 411 -1.72 8.93 4.45
N THR A 412 -1.27 8.19 5.46
CA THR A 412 -0.22 8.63 6.40
C THR A 412 1.13 8.75 5.68
N LEU A 413 1.48 7.82 4.79
CA LEU A 413 2.69 7.93 3.97
C LEU A 413 2.65 9.18 3.08
N LEU A 414 1.54 9.42 2.38
CA LEU A 414 1.36 10.62 1.56
C LEU A 414 1.55 11.95 2.31
N LEU A 415 1.21 12.00 3.60
CA LEU A 415 1.43 13.20 4.43
C LEU A 415 2.87 13.33 4.91
N LEU A 416 3.51 12.21 5.25
CA LEU A 416 4.76 12.23 5.99
C LEU A 416 6.00 12.09 5.10
N SER A 417 5.93 11.27 4.07
CA SER A 417 7.05 10.98 3.16
C SER A 417 6.61 10.04 2.03
N GLY A 418 6.83 10.45 0.79
CA GLY A 418 6.58 9.64 -0.41
C GLY A 418 5.10 9.37 -0.63
N GLY A 419 4.78 8.19 -1.17
CA GLY A 419 3.40 7.77 -1.47
C GLY A 419 2.98 7.98 -2.93
N TYR A 420 3.86 8.54 -3.76
CA TYR A 420 3.66 8.73 -5.20
C TYR A 420 4.62 7.83 -6.00
N SER A 421 4.38 6.52 -5.94
CA SER A 421 5.10 5.52 -6.73
C SER A 421 4.15 4.47 -7.31
N SER A 422 4.65 3.67 -8.25
CA SER A 422 3.88 2.58 -8.85
C SER A 422 3.46 1.55 -7.79
N SER A 423 4.30 1.28 -6.80
CA SER A 423 4.02 0.35 -5.70
C SER A 423 2.94 0.88 -4.75
N ASP A 424 2.91 2.19 -4.49
CA ASP A 424 1.87 2.85 -3.70
C ASP A 424 0.49 2.75 -4.37
N PHE A 425 0.43 3.14 -5.64
CA PHE A 425 -0.81 3.21 -6.41
C PHE A 425 -1.35 1.81 -6.75
N PHE A 426 -0.49 0.79 -6.77
CA PHE A 426 -0.92 -0.61 -6.80
C PHE A 426 -1.87 -0.94 -5.64
N GLY A 427 -1.51 -0.52 -4.42
CA GLY A 427 -2.33 -0.73 -3.23
C GLY A 427 -3.73 -0.12 -3.37
N VAL A 428 -3.84 1.06 -4.00
CA VAL A 428 -5.12 1.75 -4.22
C VAL A 428 -6.07 0.91 -5.08
N GLY A 429 -5.55 0.38 -6.19
CA GLY A 429 -6.28 -0.54 -7.07
C GLY A 429 -6.73 -1.81 -6.37
N PHE A 430 -5.81 -2.41 -5.61
CA PHE A 430 -6.07 -3.61 -4.82
C PHE A 430 -7.19 -3.36 -3.78
N GLY A 431 -7.14 -2.22 -3.10
CA GLY A 431 -8.15 -1.78 -2.15
C GLY A 431 -9.52 -1.54 -2.78
N LEU A 432 -9.57 -0.95 -3.98
CA LEU A 432 -10.82 -0.79 -4.73
C LEU A 432 -11.43 -2.16 -5.08
N GLY A 433 -10.62 -3.09 -5.57
CA GLY A 433 -11.04 -4.47 -5.85
C GLY A 433 -11.62 -5.15 -4.62
N ALA A 434 -10.90 -5.07 -3.49
CA ALA A 434 -11.33 -5.63 -2.22
C ALA A 434 -12.62 -4.99 -1.70
N TYR A 435 -12.75 -3.66 -1.79
CA TYR A 435 -13.95 -2.95 -1.36
C TYR A 435 -15.19 -3.43 -2.12
N LEU A 436 -15.09 -3.52 -3.45
CA LEU A 436 -16.19 -3.93 -4.31
C LEU A 436 -16.58 -5.39 -4.09
N HIS A 437 -15.59 -6.28 -3.94
CA HIS A 437 -15.83 -7.69 -3.64
C HIS A 437 -16.50 -7.86 -2.27
N ILE A 438 -15.94 -7.26 -1.22
CA ILE A 438 -16.46 -7.41 0.14
C ILE A 438 -17.86 -6.80 0.27
N ARG A 439 -18.11 -5.68 -0.41
CA ARG A 439 -19.45 -5.08 -0.43
C ARG A 439 -20.48 -6.01 -1.08
N LYS A 440 -20.09 -6.84 -2.05
CA LYS A 440 -20.99 -7.77 -2.74
C LYS A 440 -21.11 -9.11 -2.03
N TYR A 441 -20.00 -9.68 -1.56
CA TYR A 441 -19.91 -11.07 -1.10
C TYR A 441 -19.57 -11.23 0.40
N GLY A 442 -19.32 -10.14 1.12
CA GLY A 442 -18.78 -10.18 2.48
C GLY A 442 -17.29 -10.53 2.51
N LEU A 443 -16.76 -10.94 3.66
CA LEU A 443 -15.37 -11.36 3.86
C LEU A 443 -15.06 -12.76 3.29
N ASN A 444 -15.96 -13.30 2.44
CA ASN A 444 -15.77 -14.60 1.83
C ASN A 444 -14.73 -14.48 0.71
N LEU A 445 -13.54 -15.01 1.02
CA LEU A 445 -12.42 -15.27 0.12
C LEU A 445 -12.22 -16.77 -0.01
#